data_AF-A0A3D0RBQ6-F1
#
_entry.id   AF-A0A3D0RBQ6-F1
#
_cell.length_a   1.000
_cell.length_b   1.000
_cell.length_c   1.000
_cell.angle_alpha   90.00
_cell.angle_beta   90.00
_cell.angle_gamma   90.00
#
_symmetry.space_group_name_H-M   'P 1'
#
loop_
_entity.id
_entity.type
_entity.pdbx_description
1 polymer ?
#
loop_
_entity_poly.entity_id
_entity_poly.type
_entity_poly.pdbx_seq_one_letter_code
_entity_poly.pdbx_strand_id
1 'polypeptide(L)'
;NAVNLTDGLDGLAIMPIAMVAGALGIFAYACSNGVYAHYLAIPFVANSEELTIFCASIVGGGLGFLWYNTYPAQVFMGDVGSLALGGALGIVAIIIRQELVLLIMGGLFVLETLSVILQVGYFKVTKGKRLFRMAPIHH
;
A
#
# COMPACT_ATOMS: atom_id res chain seq x y z
N ASN A 1 3.82 6.63 5.29
CA ASN A 1 4.01 6.14 6.68
C ASN A 1 3.47 4.74 6.92
N ALA A 2 2.23 4.42 6.53
CA ALA A 2 1.66 3.09 6.77
C ALA A 2 2.51 1.93 6.21
N VAL A 3 3.04 2.10 4.99
CA VAL A 3 3.97 1.15 4.37
C VAL A 3 5.27 1.01 5.18
N ASN A 4 5.83 2.12 5.66
CA ASN A 4 7.04 2.09 6.49
C ASN A 4 6.82 1.31 7.81
N LEU A 5 5.68 1.51 8.45
CA LEU A 5 5.32 0.74 9.66
C LEU A 5 5.13 -0.76 9.39
N THR A 6 4.91 -1.17 8.14
CA THR A 6 4.70 -2.57 7.76
C THR A 6 6.01 -3.23 7.28
N ASP A 7 7.07 -2.45 7.03
CA ASP A 7 8.37 -2.91 6.56
C ASP A 7 9.27 -3.38 7.72
N GLY A 8 8.72 -4.24 8.59
CA GLY A 8 9.39 -4.78 9.78
C GLY A 8 9.80 -6.25 9.66
N LEU A 9 9.37 -6.94 8.60
CA LEU A 9 9.66 -8.35 8.32
C LEU A 9 9.98 -8.56 6.83
N ASP A 10 10.84 -9.54 6.55
CA ASP A 10 11.27 -9.93 5.21
C ASP A 10 10.09 -10.21 4.28
N GLY A 11 9.97 -9.44 3.19
CA GLY A 11 8.93 -9.60 2.17
C GLY A 11 7.54 -9.11 2.57
N LEU A 12 7.32 -8.67 3.82
CA LEU A 12 5.98 -8.35 4.34
C LEU A 12 5.37 -7.12 3.64
N ALA A 13 6.17 -6.09 3.35
CA ALA A 13 5.66 -4.86 2.75
C ALA A 13 5.55 -4.93 1.22
N ILE A 14 6.53 -5.52 0.53
CA ILE A 14 6.62 -5.40 -0.94
C ILE A 14 5.53 -6.16 -1.69
N MET A 15 5.13 -7.35 -1.21
CA MET A 15 4.09 -8.14 -1.90
C MET A 15 2.73 -7.45 -1.87
N PRO A 16 2.24 -6.96 -0.72
CA PRO A 16 1.03 -6.16 -0.68
C PRO A 16 1.13 -4.88 -1.55
N ILE A 17 2.29 -4.21 -1.60
CA ILE A 17 2.49 -3.05 -2.48
C ILE A 17 2.31 -3.45 -3.95
N ALA A 18 2.93 -4.54 -4.40
CA ALA A 18 2.80 -5.01 -5.77
C ALA A 18 1.34 -5.38 -6.11
N MET A 19 0.63 -6.06 -5.21
CA MET A 19 -0.78 -6.39 -5.42
C MET A 19 -1.67 -5.14 -5.51
N VAL A 20 -1.48 -4.18 -4.61
CA VAL A 20 -2.25 -2.92 -4.60
C VAL A 20 -1.92 -2.08 -5.84
N ALA A 21 -0.63 -2.00 -6.24
CA ALA A 21 -0.21 -1.31 -7.45
C ALA A 21 -0.86 -1.93 -8.69
N GLY A 22 -0.84 -3.25 -8.81
CA GLY A 22 -1.48 -3.96 -9.93
C GLY A 22 -2.98 -3.69 -10.01
N ALA A 23 -3.67 -3.74 -8.88
CA ALA A 23 -5.10 -3.45 -8.81
C ALA A 23 -5.42 -1.99 -9.18
N LEU A 24 -4.67 -1.02 -8.64
CA LEU A 24 -4.81 0.39 -9.02
C LEU A 24 -4.52 0.63 -10.50
N GLY A 25 -3.57 -0.11 -11.10
CA GLY A 25 -3.32 -0.06 -12.54
C GLY A 25 -4.52 -0.52 -13.36
N ILE A 26 -5.21 -1.58 -12.92
CA ILE A 26 -6.46 -2.04 -13.57
C ILE A 26 -7.55 -0.95 -13.46
N PHE A 27 -7.71 -0.34 -12.29
CA PHE A 27 -8.65 0.78 -12.13
C PHE A 27 -8.27 1.98 -12.99
N ALA A 28 -6.99 2.31 -13.11
CA ALA A 28 -6.52 3.41 -13.93
C ALA A 28 -6.87 3.22 -15.42
N TYR A 29 -6.75 1.99 -15.92
CA TYR A 29 -7.18 1.63 -17.28
C TYR A 29 -8.71 1.64 -17.43
N ALA A 30 -9.45 1.15 -16.44
CA ALA A 30 -10.91 1.13 -16.48
C ALA A 30 -11.51 2.56 -16.42
N CYS A 31 -10.94 3.44 -15.60
CA CYS A 31 -11.37 4.84 -15.46
C CYS A 31 -11.09 5.67 -16.72
N SER A 32 -10.10 5.32 -17.53
CA SER A 32 -9.80 6.08 -18.76
C SER A 32 -10.62 5.67 -19.98
N ASN A 33 -11.33 4.55 -19.91
CA ASN A 33 -12.22 4.12 -20.98
C ASN A 33 -13.66 4.51 -20.67
N GLY A 34 -14.27 5.36 -21.50
CA GLY A 34 -15.63 5.85 -21.27
C GLY A 34 -16.69 4.75 -21.22
N VAL A 35 -16.49 3.64 -21.94
CA VAL A 35 -17.41 2.48 -21.91
C VAL A 35 -17.31 1.75 -20.58
N TYR A 36 -16.09 1.45 -20.11
CA TYR A 36 -15.89 0.75 -18.85
C TYR A 36 -16.25 1.62 -17.65
N ALA A 37 -15.86 2.90 -17.66
CA ALA A 37 -16.20 3.83 -16.60
C ALA A 37 -17.72 3.95 -16.41
N HIS A 38 -18.47 4.07 -17.51
CA HIS A 38 -19.93 4.09 -17.47
C HIS A 38 -20.53 2.75 -17.03
N TYR A 39 -20.04 1.63 -17.56
CA TYR A 39 -20.56 0.29 -17.24
C TYR A 39 -20.35 -0.09 -15.77
N LEU A 40 -19.17 0.21 -15.22
CA LEU A 40 -18.80 -0.10 -13.83
C LEU A 40 -19.28 0.97 -12.83
N ALA A 41 -19.91 2.05 -13.32
CA ALA A 41 -20.30 3.21 -12.52
C ALA A 41 -19.13 3.81 -11.71
N ILE A 42 -17.95 3.89 -12.33
CA ILE A 42 -16.74 4.51 -11.74
C ILE A 42 -16.44 5.86 -12.41
N PRO A 43 -15.73 6.78 -11.72
CA PRO A 43 -15.40 8.09 -12.29
C PRO A 43 -14.56 7.97 -13.56
N PHE A 44 -14.98 8.66 -14.61
CA PHE A 44 -14.17 8.78 -15.83
C PHE A 44 -13.05 9.79 -15.62
N VAL A 45 -11.80 9.37 -15.86
CA VAL A 45 -10.60 10.22 -15.76
C VAL A 45 -9.83 10.08 -17.07
N ALA A 46 -9.88 11.11 -17.89
CA ALA A 46 -9.20 11.11 -19.18
C ALA A 46 -7.68 10.95 -19.01
N ASN A 47 -7.06 10.13 -19.86
CA ASN A 47 -5.62 9.88 -19.91
C ASN A 47 -5.04 9.22 -18.64
N SER A 48 -5.86 8.58 -17.79
CA SER A 48 -5.35 7.85 -16.60
C SER A 48 -4.66 6.53 -16.95
N GLU A 49 -4.76 6.04 -18.19
CA GLU A 49 -4.14 4.79 -18.64
C GLU A 49 -2.62 4.78 -18.48
N GLU A 50 -1.96 5.94 -18.55
CA GLU A 50 -0.52 6.10 -18.34
C GLU A 50 -0.09 5.64 -16.93
N LEU A 51 -0.97 5.77 -15.94
CA LEU A 51 -0.73 5.27 -14.59
C LEU A 51 -0.68 3.74 -14.55
N THR A 52 -1.30 3.05 -15.51
CA THR A 52 -1.21 1.59 -15.63
C THR A 52 0.23 1.17 -15.89
N ILE A 53 0.95 1.89 -16.75
CA ILE A 53 2.36 1.62 -17.07
C ILE A 53 3.22 1.87 -15.82
N PHE A 54 2.97 2.98 -15.13
CA PHE A 54 3.65 3.29 -13.87
C PHE A 54 3.41 2.20 -12.81
N CYS A 55 2.17 1.79 -12.58
CA CYS A 55 1.81 0.71 -11.67
C CYS A 55 2.46 -0.63 -12.07
N ALA A 56 2.47 -0.98 -13.36
CA ALA A 56 3.13 -2.19 -13.85
C ALA A 56 4.64 -2.16 -13.59
N SER A 57 5.28 -0.99 -13.69
CA SER A 57 6.70 -0.83 -13.34
C SER A 57 6.96 -1.06 -11.85
N ILE A 58 6.06 -0.62 -10.97
CA ILE A 58 6.13 -0.89 -9.52
C ILE A 58 5.97 -2.39 -9.25
N VAL A 59 5.04 -3.07 -9.94
CA VAL A 59 4.87 -4.53 -9.82
C VAL A 59 6.13 -5.26 -10.26
N GLY A 60 6.67 -4.94 -11.44
CA GLY A 60 7.88 -5.58 -11.96
C GLY A 60 9.10 -5.33 -11.07
N GLY A 61 9.33 -4.08 -10.67
CA GLY A 61 10.40 -3.71 -9.75
C GLY A 61 10.24 -4.33 -8.36
N GLY A 62 9.01 -4.41 -7.85
CA GLY A 62 8.69 -5.02 -6.56
C GLY A 62 8.90 -6.53 -6.56
N LEU A 63 8.52 -7.23 -7.63
CA LEU A 63 8.82 -8.67 -7.79
C LEU A 63 10.33 -8.92 -7.92
N GLY A 64 11.06 -8.05 -8.63
CA GLY A 64 12.51 -8.11 -8.69
C GLY A 64 13.17 -7.87 -7.33
N PHE A 65 12.68 -6.91 -6.55
CA PHE A 65 13.14 -6.66 -5.19
C PHE A 65 12.83 -7.84 -4.25
N LEU A 66 11.63 -8.41 -4.35
CA LEU A 66 11.20 -9.54 -3.54
C LEU A 66 12.13 -10.75 -3.70
N TRP A 67 12.71 -10.96 -4.88
CA TRP A 67 13.71 -12.02 -5.09
C TRP A 67 14.87 -11.96 -4.09
N TYR A 68 15.26 -10.75 -3.68
CA TYR A 68 16.33 -10.51 -2.71
C TYR A 68 15.83 -10.22 -1.29
N ASN A 69 14.53 -9.94 -1.13
CA ASN A 69 13.92 -9.58 0.14
C ASN A 69 13.05 -10.70 0.75
N THR A 70 12.85 -11.81 0.03
CA THR A 70 12.20 -13.02 0.58
C THR A 70 13.06 -13.61 1.70
N TYR A 71 12.43 -14.11 2.76
CA TYR A 71 13.13 -14.69 3.90
C TYR A 71 14.05 -15.85 3.47
N PRO A 72 15.33 -15.87 3.90
CA PRO A 72 16.06 -14.81 4.64
C PRO A 72 16.53 -13.66 3.74
N ALA A 73 16.18 -12.41 4.09
CA ALA A 73 16.44 -11.25 3.25
C ALA A 73 17.94 -10.93 3.10
N GLN A 74 18.32 -10.56 1.87
CA GLN A 74 19.67 -10.11 1.50
C GLN A 74 19.73 -8.58 1.38
N VAL A 75 18.60 -7.95 1.06
CA VAL A 75 18.48 -6.49 0.88
C VAL A 75 17.24 -6.00 1.61
N PHE A 76 17.39 -4.92 2.36
CA PHE A 76 16.29 -4.22 3.03
C PHE A 76 15.77 -3.07 2.17
N MET A 77 14.47 -2.81 2.26
CA MET A 77 13.80 -1.77 1.48
C MET A 77 14.18 -0.37 2.01
N GLY A 78 14.14 -0.21 3.33
CA GLY A 78 14.49 1.03 4.02
C GLY A 78 13.49 2.17 3.77
N ASP A 79 13.69 3.29 4.46
CA ASP A 79 12.79 4.45 4.39
C ASP A 79 12.63 5.01 2.96
N VAL A 80 13.67 4.88 2.13
CA VAL A 80 13.65 5.35 0.74
C VAL A 80 12.59 4.61 -0.06
N GLY A 81 12.57 3.27 0.01
CA GLY A 81 11.59 2.46 -0.70
C GLY A 81 10.19 2.57 -0.08
N SER A 82 10.09 2.44 1.23
CA SER A 82 8.81 2.34 1.93
C SER A 82 7.99 3.65 1.87
N LEU A 83 8.65 4.82 1.98
CA LEU A 83 7.99 6.12 1.87
C LEU A 83 7.65 6.45 0.40
N ALA A 84 8.56 6.16 -0.54
CA ALA A 84 8.32 6.43 -1.96
C ALA A 84 7.14 5.60 -2.49
N LEU A 85 7.11 4.29 -2.23
CA LEU A 85 6.02 3.43 -2.70
C LEU A 85 4.69 3.74 -2.01
N GLY A 86 4.70 4.03 -0.71
CA GLY A 86 3.48 4.47 -0.02
C GLY A 86 2.92 5.79 -0.57
N GLY A 87 3.80 6.75 -0.88
CA GLY A 87 3.41 8.01 -1.52
C GLY A 87 2.89 7.81 -2.94
N ALA A 88 3.57 6.97 -3.73
CA ALA A 88 3.18 6.66 -5.10
C ALA A 88 1.77 6.05 -5.18
N LEU A 89 1.48 5.04 -4.35
CA LEU A 89 0.14 4.42 -4.29
C LEU A 89 -0.94 5.44 -3.90
N GLY A 90 -0.65 6.31 -2.92
CA GLY A 90 -1.55 7.37 -2.49
C GLY A 90 -1.85 8.37 -3.60
N ILE A 91 -0.83 8.81 -4.34
CA ILE A 91 -0.98 9.73 -5.47
C ILE A 91 -1.82 9.09 -6.57
N VAL A 92 -1.51 7.85 -6.97
CA VAL A 92 -2.27 7.14 -8.00
C VAL A 92 -3.74 7.04 -7.61
N ALA A 93 -4.05 6.62 -6.38
CA ALA A 93 -5.42 6.47 -5.91
C ALA A 93 -6.21 7.80 -5.93
N ILE A 94 -5.57 8.92 -5.59
CA ILE A 94 -6.18 10.25 -5.66
C ILE A 94 -6.46 10.65 -7.12
N ILE A 95 -5.51 10.44 -8.03
CA ILE A 95 -5.68 10.82 -9.44
C ILE A 95 -6.88 10.08 -10.06
N ILE A 96 -7.00 8.77 -9.80
CA ILE A 96 -8.09 7.95 -10.34
C ILE A 96 -9.38 8.00 -9.51
N ARG A 97 -9.40 8.78 -8.41
CA ARG A 97 -10.53 8.92 -7.47
C ARG A 97 -11.01 7.59 -6.86
N GLN A 98 -10.05 6.75 -6.46
CA GLN A 98 -10.29 5.44 -5.85
C GLN A 98 -9.66 5.35 -4.45
N GLU A 99 -9.85 6.39 -3.63
CA GLU A 99 -9.27 6.50 -2.29
C GLU A 99 -9.85 5.46 -1.32
N LEU A 100 -11.17 5.24 -1.39
CA LEU A 100 -11.85 4.23 -0.58
C LEU A 100 -11.41 2.81 -0.96
N VAL A 101 -11.19 2.57 -2.26
CA VAL A 101 -10.70 1.28 -2.74
C VAL A 101 -9.26 1.07 -2.28
N LEU A 102 -8.40 2.08 -2.33
CA LEU A 102 -7.06 2.01 -1.75
C LEU A 102 -7.09 1.68 -0.26
N LEU A 103 -8.01 2.28 0.51
CA LEU A 103 -8.15 2.00 1.94
C LEU A 103 -8.49 0.52 2.20
N ILE A 104 -9.34 -0.08 1.36
CA ILE A 104 -9.72 -1.49 1.48
C ILE A 104 -8.58 -2.41 0.99
N MET A 105 -8.03 -2.15 -0.19
CA MET A 105 -6.95 -2.97 -0.78
C MET A 105 -5.65 -2.89 0.05
N GLY A 106 -5.33 -1.70 0.56
CA GLY A 106 -4.24 -1.45 1.49
C GLY A 106 -4.58 -1.76 2.95
N GLY A 107 -5.63 -2.56 3.20
CA GLY A 107 -6.15 -2.85 4.53
C GLY A 107 -5.09 -3.35 5.51
N LEU A 108 -4.10 -4.12 5.04
CA LEU A 108 -2.95 -4.53 5.86
C LEU A 108 -2.19 -3.31 6.43
N PHE A 109 -1.81 -2.37 5.57
CA PHE A 109 -1.10 -1.15 5.98
C PHE A 109 -1.94 -0.30 6.95
N VAL A 110 -3.25 -0.26 6.72
CA VAL A 110 -4.19 0.46 7.60
C VAL A 110 -4.27 -0.20 8.97
N LEU A 111 -4.42 -1.53 9.02
CA LEU A 111 -4.48 -2.28 10.28
C LEU A 111 -3.18 -2.15 11.07
N GLU A 112 -2.04 -2.23 10.40
CA GLU A 112 -0.73 -2.03 11.05
C GLU A 112 -0.61 -0.64 11.66
N THR A 113 -0.99 0.39 10.90
CA THR A 113 -0.97 1.77 11.40
C THR A 113 -1.94 1.97 12.57
N LEU A 114 -3.15 1.42 12.47
CA LEU A 114 -4.16 1.48 13.53
C LEU A 114 -3.68 0.77 14.80
N SER A 115 -2.97 -0.35 14.66
CA SER A 115 -2.42 -1.07 15.81
C SER A 115 -1.45 -0.21 16.63
N VAL A 116 -0.59 0.55 15.93
CA VAL A 116 0.38 1.46 16.56
C VAL A 116 -0.35 2.63 17.24
N ILE A 117 -1.33 3.23 16.56
CA ILE A 117 -2.15 4.33 17.12
C ILE A 117 -2.87 3.87 18.39
N LEU A 118 -3.51 2.70 18.35
CA LEU A 118 -4.21 2.12 19.49
C LEU A 118 -3.26 1.77 20.63
N GLN A 119 -2.11 1.16 20.34
CA GLN A 119 -1.10 0.83 21.35
C GLN A 119 -0.57 2.09 22.06
N VAL A 120 -0.18 3.12 21.30
CA VAL A 120 0.34 4.37 21.87
C VAL A 120 -0.74 5.12 22.64
N GLY A 121 -1.97 5.16 22.12
CA GLY A 121 -3.12 5.75 22.81
C GLY A 121 -3.42 5.04 24.14
N TYR A 122 -3.51 3.72 24.12
CA TYR A 122 -3.78 2.91 25.30
C TYR A 122 -2.68 3.03 26.36
N PHE A 123 -1.41 3.03 25.94
CA PHE A 123 -0.28 3.20 26.85
C PHE A 123 -0.31 4.53 27.59
N LYS A 124 -0.66 5.62 26.88
CA LYS A 124 -0.80 6.96 27.46
C LYS A 124 -1.99 7.04 28.43
N VAL A 125 -3.14 6.50 28.05
CA VAL A 125 -4.37 6.54 28.86
C VAL A 125 -4.23 5.70 30.13
N THR A 126 -3.64 4.51 30.04
CA THR A 126 -3.49 3.58 31.17
C THR A 126 -2.22 3.81 31.99
N LYS A 127 -1.41 4.81 31.63
CA LYS A 127 -0.13 5.14 32.26
C LYS A 127 0.81 3.94 32.39
N GLY A 128 0.88 3.10 31.35
CA GLY A 128 1.89 2.03 31.27
C GLY A 128 1.39 0.64 30.90
N LYS A 129 0.07 0.41 30.76
CA LYS A 129 -0.44 -0.87 30.26
C LYS A 129 -0.34 -0.91 28.73
N ARG A 130 -0.05 -2.09 28.19
CA ARG A 130 0.02 -2.34 26.74
C ARG A 130 -1.22 -3.08 26.27
N LEU A 131 -1.74 -2.74 25.09
CA LEU A 131 -2.91 -3.40 24.48
C LEU A 131 -2.47 -4.71 23.80
N PHE A 132 -1.43 -4.61 22.97
CA PHE A 132 -0.76 -5.74 22.33
C PHE A 132 0.59 -6.01 23.01
N ARG A 133 1.15 -7.22 22.84
CA ARG A 133 2.48 -7.58 23.40
C ARG A 133 3.57 -6.66 22.86
N MET A 134 3.51 -6.40 21.55
CA MET A 134 4.33 -5.44 20.82
C MET A 134 3.46 -4.83 19.71
N ALA A 135 3.83 -3.65 19.21
CA ALA A 135 3.20 -3.03 18.06
C ALA A 135 4.34 -2.62 17.10
N PRO A 136 4.17 -2.75 15.77
CA PRO A 136 2.95 -3.12 15.02
C PRO A 136 2.51 -4.60 15.19
N ILE A 137 1.34 -4.99 14.63
CA ILE A 137 0.66 -6.29 14.92
C ILE A 137 1.48 -7.51 14.49
N HIS A 138 2.35 -7.36 13.49
CA HIS A 138 3.20 -8.46 13.03
C HIS A 138 4.31 -8.87 14.02
N HIS A 139 4.52 -8.13 15.12
CA HIS A 139 5.43 -8.49 16.22
C HIS A 139 4.75 -9.29 17.33
#